data_AF-A0A3C0BFW4-F1
#
_entry.id   AF-A0A3C0BFW4-F1
#
_cell.length_a   1.000
_cell.length_b   1.000
_cell.length_c   1.000
_cell.angle_alpha   90.00
_cell.angle_beta   90.00
_cell.angle_gamma   90.00
#
_symmetry.space_group_name_H-M   'P 1'
#
loop_
_entity.id
_entity.type
_entity.pdbx_description
1 polymer ?
#
loop_
_entity_poly.entity_id
_entity_poly.type
_entity_poly.pdbx_seq_one_letter_code
_entity_poly.pdbx_strand_id
1 'polypeptide(L)'
;MKHSGDVILSFTKTISSLLAAGLTVQEALDICGSADKKTTYVCAYIKEKLYEGVPLHSAMESVPALKFPPLYSALIKIGEESGSVAAVFAKLAQYLEKKKNIRRKV
;
A
#
# COMPACT_ATOMS: atom_id res chain seq x y z
N MET A 1 -12.86 11.57 6.19
CA MET A 1 -12.44 10.33 6.91
C MET A 1 -13.05 9.01 6.38
N LYS A 2 -14.21 8.96 5.70
CA LYS A 2 -14.71 7.71 5.08
C LYS A 2 -13.95 7.28 3.81
N HIS A 3 -13.53 8.25 2.98
CA HIS A 3 -12.88 7.96 1.69
C HIS A 3 -11.45 7.41 1.78
N SER A 4 -10.68 7.77 2.82
CA SER A 4 -9.28 7.32 2.95
C SER A 4 -9.15 5.82 3.15
N GLY A 5 -10.08 5.18 3.86
CA GLY A 5 -10.06 3.72 4.06
C GLY A 5 -10.32 2.93 2.78
N ASP A 6 -11.21 3.44 1.92
CA ASP A 6 -11.49 2.83 0.61
C ASP A 6 -10.30 3.00 -0.35
N VAL A 7 -9.65 4.16 -0.35
CA VAL A 7 -8.44 4.42 -1.14
C VAL A 7 -7.29 3.51 -0.69
N ILE A 8 -7.08 3.33 0.62
CA ILE A 8 -6.04 2.40 1.12
C ILE A 8 -6.36 0.98 0.68
N LEU A 9 -7.61 0.52 0.78
CA LEU A 9 -7.99 -0.81 0.35
C LEU A 9 -7.79 -1.01 -1.16
N SER A 10 -8.22 -0.07 -2.01
CA SER A 10 -8.02 -0.19 -3.47
C SER A 10 -6.56 -0.18 -3.84
N PHE A 11 -5.77 0.77 -3.30
CA PHE A 11 -4.32 0.81 -3.44
C PHE A 11 -3.67 -0.52 -3.07
N THR A 12 -4.00 -1.05 -1.88
CA THR A 12 -3.42 -2.31 -1.38
C THR A 12 -3.74 -3.49 -2.29
N LYS A 13 -4.98 -3.59 -2.80
CA LYS A 13 -5.39 -4.66 -3.72
C LYS A 13 -4.66 -4.54 -5.06
N THR A 14 -4.56 -3.34 -5.61
CA THR A 14 -3.84 -3.11 -6.87
C THR A 14 -2.37 -3.48 -6.74
N ILE A 15 -1.67 -2.98 -5.73
CA ILE A 15 -0.27 -3.32 -5.50
C ILE A 15 -0.11 -4.83 -5.26
N SER A 16 -0.96 -5.44 -4.43
CA SER A 16 -0.92 -6.88 -4.18
C SER A 16 -1.04 -7.71 -5.46
N SER A 17 -1.94 -7.35 -6.38
CA SER A 17 -2.12 -8.06 -7.64
C SER A 17 -0.92 -7.91 -8.57
N LEU A 18 -0.33 -6.71 -8.63
CA LEU A 18 0.85 -6.44 -9.47
C LEU A 18 2.09 -7.18 -8.94
N LEU A 19 2.30 -7.18 -7.63
CA LEU A 19 3.38 -7.96 -7.01
C LEU A 19 3.19 -9.47 -7.22
N ALA A 20 1.95 -9.96 -7.16
CA ALA A 20 1.65 -11.37 -7.46
C ALA A 20 1.92 -11.74 -8.92
N ALA A 21 1.86 -10.75 -9.83
CA ALA A 21 2.23 -10.92 -11.24
C ALA A 21 3.75 -10.82 -11.48
N GLY A 22 4.56 -10.70 -10.42
CA GLY A 22 6.02 -10.68 -10.50
C GLY A 22 6.62 -9.29 -10.74
N LEU A 23 5.82 -8.23 -10.70
CA LEU A 23 6.32 -6.87 -10.81
C LEU A 23 7.04 -6.45 -9.52
N THR A 24 8.04 -5.58 -9.69
CA THR A 24 8.69 -4.91 -8.57
C THR A 24 7.75 -3.91 -7.90
N VAL A 25 8.10 -3.47 -6.70
CA VAL A 25 7.34 -2.44 -5.97
C VAL A 25 7.28 -1.14 -6.78
N GLN A 26 8.38 -0.73 -7.41
CA GLN A 26 8.45 0.49 -8.20
C GLN A 26 7.53 0.44 -9.42
N GLU A 27 7.54 -0.66 -10.18
CA GLU A 27 6.64 -0.85 -11.32
C GLU A 27 5.17 -0.89 -10.87
N ALA A 28 4.89 -1.55 -9.74
CA ALA A 28 3.55 -1.60 -9.18
C ALA A 28 3.04 -0.21 -8.79
N LEU A 29 3.90 0.65 -8.21
CA LEU A 29 3.58 2.03 -7.87
C LEU A 29 3.27 2.87 -9.12
N ASP A 30 4.04 2.71 -10.21
CA ASP A 30 3.80 3.43 -11.47
C ASP A 30 2.45 3.08 -12.09
N ILE A 31 2.14 1.79 -12.18
CA ILE A 31 0.86 1.31 -12.71
C ILE A 31 -0.29 1.75 -11.80
N CYS A 32 -0.16 1.61 -10.48
CA CYS A 32 -1.20 2.04 -9.56
C CYS A 32 -1.41 3.56 -9.57
N GLY A 33 -0.34 4.34 -9.74
CA GLY A 33 -0.41 5.80 -9.78
C GLY A 33 -1.06 6.35 -11.05
N SER A 34 -0.89 5.64 -12.18
CA SER A 34 -1.51 5.99 -13.46
C SER A 34 -2.98 5.55 -13.57
N ALA A 35 -3.38 4.50 -12.85
CA ALA A 35 -4.73 3.93 -12.92
C ALA A 35 -5.81 4.71 -12.14
N ASP A 36 -5.45 5.38 -11.04
CA ASP A 36 -6.41 6.14 -10.20
C ASP A 36 -5.82 7.48 -9.74
N LYS A 37 -6.53 8.58 -10.07
CA LYS A 37 -6.17 9.95 -9.66
C LYS A 37 -6.04 10.11 -8.14
N LYS A 38 -6.75 9.30 -7.36
CA LYS A 38 -6.70 9.32 -5.88
C LYS A 38 -5.40 8.75 -5.33
N THR A 39 -4.70 7.90 -6.09
CA THR A 39 -3.45 7.27 -5.68
C THR A 39 -2.24 7.87 -6.39
N THR A 40 -2.41 8.68 -7.44
CA THR A 40 -1.31 9.29 -8.20
C THR A 40 -0.27 9.97 -7.31
N TYR A 41 -0.68 10.88 -6.43
CA TYR A 41 0.25 11.57 -5.52
C TYR A 41 0.93 10.59 -4.55
N VAL A 42 0.17 9.66 -3.97
CA VAL A 42 0.68 8.69 -2.99
C VAL A 42 1.74 7.80 -3.62
N CYS A 43 1.47 7.26 -4.81
CA CYS A 43 2.42 6.43 -5.53
C CYS A 43 3.69 7.18 -5.92
N ALA A 44 3.54 8.39 -6.47
CA ALA A 44 4.68 9.23 -6.86
C ALA A 44 5.56 9.56 -5.66
N TYR A 45 4.96 9.98 -4.54
CA TYR A 45 5.68 10.29 -3.31
C TYR A 45 6.43 9.08 -2.75
N ILE A 46 5.77 7.91 -2.64
CA ILE A 46 6.42 6.70 -2.14
C ILE A 46 7.59 6.32 -3.05
N LYS A 47 7.39 6.36 -4.37
CA LYS A 47 8.43 6.02 -5.35
C LYS A 47 9.64 6.97 -5.25
N GLU A 48 9.41 8.27 -5.09
CA GLU A 48 10.48 9.25 -4.85
C GLU A 48 11.30 8.90 -3.59
N LYS A 49 10.63 8.57 -2.48
CA LYS A 49 11.31 8.15 -1.25
C LYS A 49 12.10 6.86 -1.39
N LEU A 50 11.60 5.88 -2.15
CA LEU A 50 12.37 4.68 -2.47
C LEU A 50 13.64 5.01 -3.26
N TYR A 51 13.59 5.98 -4.20
CA TYR A 51 14.79 6.42 -4.91
C TYR A 51 15.80 7.13 -4.01
N GLU A 52 15.34 7.84 -2.99
CA GLU A 52 16.19 8.43 -1.95
C GLU A 52 16.79 7.38 -1.00
N GLY A 53 16.46 6.10 -1.16
CA GLY A 53 16.94 5.02 -0.29
C GLY A 53 16.14 4.86 1.01
N VAL A 54 15.00 5.55 1.13
CA VAL A 54 14.10 5.39 2.27
C VAL A 54 13.39 4.04 2.15
N PRO A 55 13.35 3.22 3.22
CA PRO A 55 12.59 1.96 3.23
C PRO A 55 11.11 2.16 2.91
N LEU A 56 10.46 1.19 2.28
CA LEU A 56 9.05 1.25 1.88
C LEU A 56 8.12 1.53 3.06
N HIS A 57 8.33 0.86 4.20
CA HIS A 57 7.51 1.10 5.39
C HIS A 57 7.60 2.56 5.86
N SER A 58 8.81 3.13 5.89
CA SER A 58 9.03 4.53 6.29
C SER A 58 8.46 5.51 5.26
N ALA A 59 8.63 5.23 3.97
CA ALA A 59 8.07 6.03 2.88
C ALA A 59 6.52 6.07 2.95
N MET A 60 5.89 4.95 3.30
CA MET A 60 4.44 4.87 3.51
C MET A 60 3.98 5.63 4.75
N GLU A 61 4.76 5.63 5.84
CA GLU A 61 4.45 6.40 7.05
C GLU A 61 4.52 7.91 6.82
N SER A 62 5.42 8.36 5.94
CA SER A 62 5.66 9.79 5.72
C SER A 62 4.75 10.44 4.68
N VAL A 63 3.82 9.69 4.06
CA VAL A 63 2.90 10.22 3.03
C VAL A 63 1.95 11.28 3.63
N PRO A 64 2.02 12.56 3.22
CA PRO A 64 1.20 13.62 3.82
C PRO A 64 -0.30 13.49 3.48
N ALA A 65 -0.61 13.04 2.26
CA ALA A 65 -1.98 13.01 1.74
C ALA A 65 -2.80 11.80 2.22
N LEU A 66 -2.15 10.77 2.76
CA LEU A 66 -2.81 9.51 3.12
C LEU A 66 -2.17 8.88 4.35
N LYS A 67 -2.93 8.78 5.44
CA LYS A 67 -2.47 8.16 6.69
C LYS A 67 -2.71 6.66 6.69
N PHE A 68 -1.67 5.88 6.48
CA PHE A 68 -1.70 4.43 6.66
C PHE A 68 -1.83 4.08 8.16
N PRO A 69 -2.60 3.04 8.53
CA PRO A 69 -2.66 2.57 9.92
C PRO A 69 -1.29 2.07 10.40
N PRO A 70 -0.91 2.23 11.69
CA PRO A 70 0.40 1.78 12.19
C PRO A 70 0.72 0.30 11.91
N LEU A 71 -0.29 -0.58 12.04
CA LEU A 71 -0.15 -2.00 11.73
C LEU A 71 0.24 -2.25 10.27
N TYR A 72 -0.16 -1.36 9.34
CA TYR A 72 0.14 -1.48 7.92
C TYR A 72 1.66 -1.39 7.70
N SER A 73 2.26 -0.29 8.13
CA SER A 73 3.70 -0.05 7.97
C SER A 73 4.55 -1.05 8.74
N ALA A 74 4.12 -1.45 9.95
CA ALA A 74 4.81 -2.49 10.72
C ALA A 74 4.88 -3.83 9.98
N LEU A 75 3.79 -4.24 9.31
CA LEU A 75 3.79 -5.47 8.52
C LEU A 75 4.65 -5.33 7.26
N ILE A 76 4.62 -4.17 6.60
CA ILE A 76 5.49 -3.90 5.45
C ILE A 76 6.96 -4.00 5.84
N LYS A 77 7.35 -3.44 7.00
CA LYS A 77 8.70 -3.56 7.53
C LYS A 77 9.15 -5.02 7.65
N ILE A 78 8.31 -5.87 8.26
CA ILE A 78 8.57 -7.32 8.36
C ILE A 78 8.72 -7.93 6.96
N GLY A 79 7.88 -7.52 6.01
CA GLY A 79 7.97 -7.95 4.61
C GLY A 79 9.28 -7.56 3.94
N GLU A 80 9.76 -6.33 4.16
CA GLU A 80 11.03 -5.85 3.62
C GLU A 80 12.22 -6.64 4.19
N GLU A 81 12.27 -6.78 5.52
CA GLU A 81 13.36 -7.48 6.22
C GLU A 81 13.45 -8.97 5.85
N SER A 82 12.32 -9.59 5.52
CA SER A 82 12.22 -11.01 5.15
C SER A 82 12.18 -11.27 3.65
N GLY A 83 12.19 -10.23 2.81
CA GLY A 83 12.01 -10.36 1.35
C GLY A 83 10.62 -10.86 0.93
N SER A 84 9.61 -10.74 1.80
CA SER A 84 8.25 -11.28 1.60
C SER A 84 7.17 -10.20 1.39
N VAL A 85 7.57 -9.02 0.89
CA VAL A 85 6.68 -7.86 0.68
C VAL A 85 5.39 -8.23 -0.09
N ALA A 86 5.49 -9.05 -1.14
CA ALA A 86 4.31 -9.50 -1.90
C ALA A 86 3.29 -10.24 -1.04
N ALA A 87 3.75 -11.17 -0.19
CA ALA A 87 2.90 -11.92 0.73
C ALA A 87 2.27 -11.01 1.80
N VAL A 88 3.02 -10.00 2.25
CA VAL A 88 2.51 -9.00 3.19
C VAL A 88 1.39 -8.17 2.57
N PHE A 89 1.54 -7.67 1.34
CA PHE A 89 0.47 -6.93 0.66
C PHE A 89 -0.78 -7.78 0.47
N ALA A 90 -0.64 -9.06 0.14
CA ALA A 90 -1.77 -9.99 0.03
C ALA A 90 -2.52 -10.13 1.38
N LYS A 91 -1.78 -10.28 2.48
CA LYS A 91 -2.36 -10.35 3.83
C LYS A 91 -3.03 -9.04 4.24
N LEU A 92 -2.42 -7.90 3.92
CA LEU A 92 -2.99 -6.57 4.19
C LEU A 92 -4.29 -6.35 3.41
N ALA A 93 -4.34 -6.75 2.14
CA ALA A 93 -5.56 -6.66 1.34
C ALA A 93 -6.72 -7.45 1.98
N GLN A 94 -6.46 -8.70 2.36
CA GLN A 94 -7.45 -9.55 3.05
C GLN A 94 -7.91 -8.94 4.38
N TYR A 95 -6.97 -8.43 5.18
CA TYR A 95 -7.27 -7.81 6.47
C TYR A 95 -8.14 -6.56 6.32
N LEU A 96 -7.79 -5.67 5.39
CA LEU A 96 -8.52 -4.43 5.14
C LEU A 96 -9.92 -4.72 4.58
N GLU A 97 -10.06 -5.71 3.71
CA GLU A 97 -11.36 -6.13 3.17
C GLU A 97 -12.26 -6.71 4.25
N LYS A 98 -11.73 -7.60 5.11
CA LYS A 98 -12.47 -8.12 6.27
C LYS A 98 -12.89 -7.01 7.22
N LYS A 99 -11.99 -6.07 7.52
CA LYS A 99 -12.27 -4.91 8.38
C LYS A 99 -13.37 -4.01 7.79
N LYS A 100 -13.37 -3.78 6.48
CA LYS A 100 -14.42 -3.02 5.79
C LYS A 100 -15.76 -3.75 5.83
N ASN A 101 -15.77 -5.06 5.60
CA ASN A 101 -16.99 -5.87 5.62
C ASN A 101 -17.66 -5.89 6.99
N ILE A 102 -16.88 -5.98 8.07
CA ILE A 102 -17.40 -5.88 9.44
C ILE A 102 -18.05 -4.51 9.66
N ARG A 103 -17.37 -3.42 9.30
CA ARG A 103 -17.89 -2.04 9.42
C ARG A 103 -19.14 -1.74 8.59
N ARG A 104 -19.46 -2.55 7.57
CA ARG A 104 -20.67 -2.39 6.76
C ARG A 104 -21.88 -3.12 7.35
N LYS A 105 -21.64 -4.11 8.22
CA LYS A 105 -22.70 -4.94 8.84
C LYS A 105 -23.20 -4.39 10.18
N VAL A 106 -22.58 -3.32 10.69
CA VAL A 106 -22.95 -2.57 11.90
C VAL A 106 -23.34 -1.17 11.48
#